data_AF-A0A2E7RRX9-F1
#
_entry.id   AF-A0A2E7RRX9-F1
#
_cell.length_a   1.000
_cell.length_b   1.000
_cell.length_c   1.000
_cell.angle_alpha   90.00
_cell.angle_beta   90.00
_cell.angle_gamma   90.00
#
_symmetry.space_group_name_H-M   'P 1'
#
loop_
_entity.id
_entity.type
_entity.pdbx_description
1 polymer ?
#
loop_
_entity_poly.entity_id
_entity_poly.type
_entity_poly.pdbx_seq_one_letter_code
_entity_poly.pdbx_strand_id
1 'polypeptide(L)'
;MSSNSDANDILNEILEDSKKPESEPQSAPEPEPQSAPESEPQSAPESEPQSAPEPEPRKKPFNPEEKPTRNLILIGVKPLVTYVNSTLTQLSTLPTVTIKARGKRITQAVDVSQFILKRMHSIGYSISDVRISSDALESKDGKTRNVSTIEIDISHN
;
A
#
# COMPACT_ATOMS: atom_id res chain seq x y z
N MET A 1 -4.93 -12.97 -40.79
CA MET A 1 -3.83 -12.19 -40.18
C MET A 1 -4.32 -10.75 -40.06
N SER A 2 -4.99 -10.39 -38.95
CA SER A 2 -5.57 -9.05 -38.77
C SER A 2 -5.65 -8.66 -37.29
N SER A 3 -4.57 -8.84 -36.53
CA SER A 3 -4.56 -8.62 -35.08
C SER A 3 -3.63 -7.48 -34.63
N ASN A 4 -3.03 -6.76 -35.57
CA ASN A 4 -2.10 -5.66 -35.29
C ASN A 4 -2.72 -4.26 -35.49
N SER A 5 -4.00 -4.12 -35.89
CA SER A 5 -4.63 -2.79 -36.02
C SER A 5 -5.07 -2.27 -34.66
N ASP A 6 -5.92 -3.02 -33.96
CA ASP A 6 -6.56 -2.59 -32.71
C ASP A 6 -5.56 -2.16 -31.63
N ALA A 7 -4.42 -2.85 -31.51
CA ALA A 7 -3.41 -2.50 -30.52
C ALA A 7 -2.67 -1.19 -30.86
N ASN A 8 -2.41 -0.91 -32.14
CA ASN A 8 -1.77 0.33 -32.57
C ASN A 8 -2.75 1.51 -32.52
N ASP A 9 -4.03 1.26 -32.78
CA ASP A 9 -5.08 2.27 -32.68
C ASP A 9 -5.26 2.76 -31.24
N ILE A 10 -5.24 1.86 -30.25
CA ILE A 10 -5.30 2.22 -28.82
C ILE A 10 -4.05 3.01 -28.39
N LEU A 11 -2.87 2.63 -28.88
CA LEU A 11 -1.63 3.34 -28.55
C LEU A 11 -1.61 4.76 -29.12
N ASN A 12 -2.17 4.95 -30.31
CA ASN A 12 -2.29 6.27 -30.92
C ASN A 12 -3.31 7.14 -30.16
N GLU A 13 -4.44 6.58 -29.71
CA GLU A 13 -5.45 7.31 -28.93
C GLU A 13 -4.90 7.84 -27.60
N ILE A 14 -4.14 7.02 -26.86
CA ILE A 14 -3.51 7.43 -25.58
C ILE A 14 -2.46 8.55 -25.80
N LEU A 15 -1.75 8.50 -26.94
CA LEU A 15 -0.75 9.50 -27.29
C LEU A 15 -1.38 10.84 -27.67
N GLU A 16 -2.58 10.83 -28.25
CA GLU A 16 -3.34 12.05 -28.55
C GLU A 16 -3.99 12.68 -27.32
N ASP A 17 -4.51 11.87 -26.38
CA ASP A 17 -5.16 12.40 -25.17
C ASP A 17 -4.16 13.13 -24.25
N SER A 18 -2.88 12.74 -24.29
CA SER A 18 -1.78 13.42 -23.59
C SER A 18 -1.45 14.82 -24.11
N LYS A 19 -2.00 15.24 -25.26
CA LYS A 19 -1.78 16.58 -25.86
C LYS A 19 -2.89 17.60 -25.55
N LYS A 20 -3.94 17.21 -24.83
CA LYS A 20 -5.07 18.11 -24.54
C LYS A 20 -4.75 19.01 -23.32
N PRO A 21 -5.01 20.33 -23.38
CA PRO A 21 -4.85 21.20 -22.22
C PRO A 21 -5.90 20.87 -21.15
N GLU A 22 -5.44 20.63 -19.93
CA GLU A 22 -6.22 20.30 -18.75
C GLU A 22 -7.01 21.54 -18.28
N SER A 23 -8.34 21.41 -18.20
CA SER A 23 -9.24 22.45 -17.70
C SER A 23 -9.13 22.56 -16.18
N GLU A 24 -8.82 23.76 -15.67
CA GLU A 24 -8.70 24.05 -14.24
C GLU A 24 -10.01 23.75 -13.48
N PRO A 25 -9.96 23.04 -12.33
CA PRO A 25 -11.14 22.87 -11.49
C PRO A 25 -11.40 24.15 -10.69
N GLN A 26 -12.61 24.71 -10.85
CA GLN A 26 -13.11 25.82 -10.05
C GLN A 26 -13.31 25.38 -8.59
N SER A 27 -12.76 26.17 -7.66
CA SER A 27 -12.87 26.00 -6.21
C SER A 27 -14.32 26.10 -5.73
N ALA A 28 -14.80 25.09 -5.01
CA ALA A 28 -16.01 25.18 -4.19
C ALA A 28 -15.61 25.41 -2.71
N PRO A 29 -16.38 26.20 -1.93
CA PRO A 29 -16.04 26.54 -0.56
C PRO A 29 -16.23 25.37 0.42
N GLU A 30 -15.33 25.32 1.39
CA GLU A 30 -15.19 24.34 2.47
C GLU A 30 -16.22 24.59 3.60
N PRO A 31 -17.00 23.60 4.05
CA PRO A 31 -17.85 23.77 5.24
C PRO A 31 -17.05 23.59 6.54
N GLU A 32 -17.20 24.54 7.45
CA GLU A 32 -16.60 24.57 8.79
C GLU A 32 -16.97 23.34 9.66
N PRO A 33 -16.07 22.85 10.53
CA PRO A 33 -16.36 21.72 11.42
C PRO A 33 -17.17 22.17 12.64
N GLN A 34 -18.37 21.61 12.80
CA GLN A 34 -19.12 21.69 14.05
C GLN A 34 -18.62 20.63 15.04
N SER A 35 -18.11 21.10 16.18
CA SER A 35 -17.74 20.31 17.36
C SER A 35 -18.97 19.62 17.96
N ALA A 36 -18.90 18.30 18.15
CA ALA A 36 -19.84 17.54 18.96
C ALA A 36 -19.14 17.06 20.26
N PRO A 37 -19.83 17.05 21.42
CA PRO A 37 -19.24 16.75 22.71
C PRO A 37 -19.04 15.25 22.94
N GLU A 38 -17.87 14.90 23.48
CA GLU A 38 -17.49 13.54 23.89
C GLU A 38 -18.12 13.21 25.24
N SER A 39 -18.92 12.14 25.28
CA SER A 39 -19.53 11.62 26.51
C SER A 39 -18.93 10.24 26.81
N GLU A 40 -18.11 10.15 27.86
CA GLU A 40 -17.81 8.85 28.50
C GLU A 40 -19.01 8.41 29.34
N PRO A 41 -19.29 7.10 29.42
CA PRO A 41 -19.25 6.51 30.76
C PRO A 41 -18.66 5.10 30.85
N GLN A 42 -18.03 4.89 32.00
CA GLN A 42 -17.47 3.68 32.58
C GLN A 42 -18.49 2.54 32.71
N SER A 43 -18.03 1.29 32.57
CA SER A 43 -18.41 0.13 33.42
C SER A 43 -17.52 -1.08 33.15
N ALA A 44 -16.90 -1.59 34.21
CA ALA A 44 -16.32 -2.94 34.32
C ALA A 44 -17.34 -3.85 35.07
N PRO A 45 -17.08 -5.13 35.38
CA PRO A 45 -16.25 -6.18 34.76
C PRO A 45 -17.09 -7.45 34.39
N GLU A 46 -16.57 -8.38 33.59
CA GLU A 46 -17.12 -9.75 33.54
C GLU A 46 -16.02 -10.79 33.36
N SER A 47 -16.01 -11.77 34.26
CA SER A 47 -14.98 -12.81 34.42
C SER A 47 -15.49 -14.19 33.96
N GLU A 48 -14.63 -14.89 33.22
CA GLU A 48 -14.46 -16.37 33.07
C GLU A 48 -15.48 -17.18 32.24
N PRO A 49 -15.07 -18.29 31.54
CA PRO A 49 -14.01 -19.24 31.93
C PRO A 49 -13.01 -19.72 30.84
N GLN A 50 -11.92 -20.30 31.35
CA GLN A 50 -10.84 -20.98 30.63
C GLN A 50 -11.34 -22.19 29.80
N SER A 51 -10.78 -22.39 28.60
CA SER A 51 -10.78 -23.69 27.92
C SER A 51 -9.52 -23.87 27.05
N ALA A 52 -8.71 -24.85 27.47
CA ALA A 52 -7.75 -25.72 26.80
C ALA A 52 -6.75 -25.19 25.73
N PRO A 53 -5.49 -25.70 25.73
CA PRO A 53 -4.41 -25.17 24.90
C PRO A 53 -4.40 -25.77 23.48
N GLU A 54 -4.38 -24.90 22.48
CA GLU A 54 -4.14 -25.25 21.07
C GLU A 54 -2.61 -25.32 20.81
N PRO A 55 -2.09 -26.31 20.04
CA PRO A 55 -0.65 -26.55 19.95
C PRO A 55 0.08 -25.42 19.19
N GLU A 56 1.06 -24.81 19.85
CA GLU A 56 1.89 -23.75 19.26
C GLU A 56 2.66 -24.25 18.00
N PRO A 57 2.60 -23.55 16.86
CA PRO A 57 3.59 -23.72 15.81
C PRO A 57 4.93 -23.15 16.31
N ARG A 58 5.99 -23.98 16.28
CA ARG A 58 7.36 -23.68 16.71
C ARG A 58 7.80 -22.26 16.34
N LYS A 59 7.92 -21.39 17.35
CA LYS A 59 8.58 -20.09 17.24
C LYS A 59 10.08 -20.31 17.05
N LYS A 60 10.64 -19.75 15.97
CA LYS A 60 12.09 -19.48 15.87
C LYS A 60 12.48 -18.54 17.04
N PRO A 61 13.68 -18.64 17.61
CA PRO A 61 14.05 -17.87 18.80
C PRO A 61 13.91 -16.36 18.54
N PHE A 62 13.04 -15.72 19.31
CA PHE A 62 12.88 -14.27 19.33
C PHE A 62 13.99 -13.68 20.19
N ASN A 63 15.00 -13.10 19.55
CA ASN A 63 16.05 -12.33 20.24
C ASN A 63 15.48 -10.94 20.58
N PRO A 64 15.33 -10.54 21.86
CA PRO A 64 14.61 -9.30 22.22
C PRO A 64 15.38 -7.98 22.01
N GLU A 65 16.57 -7.98 21.41
CA GLU A 65 17.46 -6.80 21.33
C GLU A 65 17.64 -6.16 19.95
N GLU A 66 16.84 -6.52 18.95
CA GLU A 66 16.74 -5.71 17.73
C GLU A 66 15.28 -5.28 17.59
N LYS A 67 14.98 -3.99 17.72
CA LYS A 67 13.75 -3.46 17.11
C LYS A 67 13.92 -3.74 15.61
N PRO A 68 13.17 -4.67 14.99
CA PRO A 68 13.30 -4.83 13.56
C PRO A 68 12.84 -3.50 12.96
N THR A 69 13.77 -2.74 12.40
CA THR A 69 13.47 -1.60 11.55
C THR A 69 12.76 -2.19 10.34
N ARG A 70 11.44 -2.32 10.43
CA ARG A 70 10.63 -2.92 9.37
C ARG A 70 10.69 -1.98 8.19
N ASN A 71 11.51 -2.32 7.21
CA ASN A 71 11.63 -1.71 5.90
C ASN A 71 10.46 -2.09 4.98
N LEU A 72 9.25 -2.26 5.54
CA LEU A 72 8.10 -2.81 4.83
C LEU A 72 6.87 -1.93 5.04
N ILE A 73 6.29 -1.47 3.93
CA ILE A 73 5.05 -0.70 3.88
C ILE A 73 3.94 -1.58 3.29
N LEU A 74 2.92 -1.89 4.09
CA LEU A 74 1.76 -2.65 3.63
C LEU A 74 0.65 -1.72 3.11
N ILE A 75 0.32 -1.86 1.83
CA ILE A 75 -0.75 -1.08 1.21
C ILE A 75 -2.11 -1.72 1.47
N GLY A 76 -3.04 -0.89 1.93
CA GLY A 76 -4.39 -1.25 2.34
C GLY A 76 -5.38 -0.15 1.95
N VAL A 77 -6.36 0.13 2.80
CA VAL A 77 -7.46 1.05 2.48
C VAL A 77 -7.17 2.52 2.75
N LYS A 78 -5.99 2.86 3.31
CA LYS A 78 -5.66 4.25 3.63
C LYS A 78 -5.43 5.07 2.35
N PRO A 79 -5.54 6.41 2.40
CA PRO A 79 -5.26 7.27 1.25
C PRO A 79 -3.83 7.09 0.72
N LEU A 80 -3.63 7.36 -0.58
CA LEU A 80 -2.34 7.24 -1.27
C LEU A 80 -1.22 8.01 -0.55
N VAL A 81 -1.48 9.28 -0.21
CA VAL A 81 -0.47 10.17 0.39
C VAL A 81 0.01 9.65 1.74
N THR A 82 -0.83 8.94 2.50
CA THR A 82 -0.42 8.31 3.76
C THR A 82 0.70 7.30 3.56
N TYR A 83 0.62 6.49 2.50
CA TYR A 83 1.65 5.51 2.17
C TYR A 83 2.91 6.17 1.62
N VAL A 84 2.78 7.22 0.81
CA VAL A 84 3.91 8.03 0.34
C VAL A 84 4.69 8.58 1.53
N ASN A 85 4.02 9.29 2.44
CA ASN A 85 4.67 9.90 3.60
C ASN A 85 5.31 8.84 4.50
N SER A 86 4.64 7.71 4.73
CA SER A 86 5.20 6.61 5.53
C SER A 86 6.47 6.03 4.89
N THR A 87 6.49 5.90 3.56
CA THR A 87 7.64 5.38 2.81
C THR A 87 8.81 6.35 2.86
N LEU A 88 8.57 7.66 2.65
CA LEU A 88 9.61 8.69 2.75
C LEU A 88 10.20 8.80 4.17
N THR A 89 9.35 8.73 5.21
CA THR A 89 9.82 8.72 6.60
C THR A 89 10.67 7.51 6.91
N GLN A 90 10.40 6.34 6.33
CA GLN A 90 11.27 5.18 6.50
C GLN A 90 12.58 5.32 5.70
N LEU A 91 12.50 5.80 4.45
CA LEU A 91 13.68 6.01 3.61
C LEU A 91 14.65 7.06 4.15
N SER A 92 14.20 8.00 5.00
CA SER A 92 15.10 8.94 5.67
C SER A 92 16.07 8.27 6.67
N THR A 93 15.75 7.05 7.10
CA THR A 93 16.57 6.28 8.07
C THR A 93 17.11 4.97 7.49
N LEU A 94 16.50 4.47 6.42
CA LEU A 94 16.79 3.18 5.82
C LEU A 94 17.16 3.37 4.34
N PRO A 95 18.21 2.69 3.85
CA PRO A 95 18.64 2.81 2.46
C PRO A 95 17.57 2.31 1.48
N THR A 96 16.79 1.31 1.90
CA THR A 96 15.79 0.63 1.07
C THR A 96 14.51 0.37 1.85
N VAL A 97 13.36 0.57 1.20
CA VAL A 97 12.03 0.26 1.72
C VAL A 97 11.23 -0.51 0.68
N THR A 98 10.60 -1.60 1.12
CA THR A 98 9.72 -2.45 0.30
C THR A 98 8.26 -2.03 0.48
N ILE A 99 7.59 -1.70 -0.61
CA ILE A 99 6.15 -1.48 -0.67
C ILE A 99 5.50 -2.81 -1.08
N LYS A 100 4.65 -3.38 -0.22
CA LYS A 100 3.95 -4.65 -0.49
C LYS A 100 2.44 -4.47 -0.54
N ALA A 101 1.81 -5.06 -1.55
CA ALA A 101 0.37 -5.05 -1.72
C ALA A 101 -0.16 -6.34 -2.32
N ARG A 102 -1.49 -6.54 -2.23
CA ARG A 102 -2.17 -7.71 -2.77
C ARG A 102 -3.51 -7.37 -3.41
N GLY A 103 -3.89 -8.16 -4.41
CA GLY A 103 -5.17 -8.05 -5.12
C GLY A 103 -5.44 -6.63 -5.60
N LYS A 104 -6.64 -6.10 -5.28
CA LYS A 104 -7.09 -4.77 -5.71
C LYS A 104 -6.17 -3.61 -5.30
N ARG A 105 -5.29 -3.81 -4.30
CA ARG A 105 -4.38 -2.77 -3.80
C ARG A 105 -3.05 -2.72 -4.55
N ILE A 106 -2.81 -3.61 -5.52
CA ILE A 106 -1.61 -3.60 -6.36
C ILE A 106 -1.47 -2.28 -7.12
N THR A 107 -2.54 -1.80 -7.77
CA THR A 107 -2.52 -0.52 -8.50
C THR A 107 -2.10 0.63 -7.58
N GLN A 108 -2.64 0.68 -6.36
CA GLN A 108 -2.28 1.71 -5.39
C GLN A 108 -0.81 1.63 -4.96
N ALA A 109 -0.21 0.44 -4.88
CA ALA A 109 1.22 0.29 -4.59
C ALA A 109 2.09 0.85 -5.73
N VAL A 110 1.69 0.57 -6.97
CA VAL A 110 2.33 1.13 -8.16
C VAL A 110 2.19 2.65 -8.15
N ASP A 111 1.01 3.20 -7.86
CA ASP A 111 0.79 4.64 -7.78
C ASP A 111 1.67 5.31 -6.73
N VAL A 112 1.82 4.69 -5.54
CA VAL A 112 2.72 5.17 -4.48
C VAL A 112 4.17 5.18 -4.95
N SER A 113 4.63 4.10 -5.60
CA SER A 113 6.00 4.01 -6.11
C SER A 113 6.29 5.09 -7.17
N GLN A 114 5.35 5.32 -8.09
CA GLN A 114 5.46 6.33 -9.13
C GLN A 114 5.34 7.75 -8.58
N PHE A 115 4.52 7.97 -7.56
CA PHE A 115 4.43 9.26 -6.89
C PHE A 115 5.78 9.65 -6.28
N ILE A 116 6.42 8.72 -5.56
CA ILE A 116 7.74 8.94 -4.95
C ILE A 116 8.77 9.21 -6.04
N LEU A 117 8.81 8.40 -7.10
CA LEU A 117 9.76 8.56 -8.18
C LEU A 117 9.60 9.91 -8.89
N LYS A 118 8.36 10.30 -9.25
CA LYS A 118 8.09 11.60 -9.91
C LYS A 118 8.53 12.80 -9.08
N ARG A 119 8.45 12.72 -7.75
CA ARG A 119 8.79 13.84 -6.85
C ARG A 119 10.27 13.84 -6.44
N MET A 120 10.86 12.66 -6.24
CA MET A 120 12.16 12.48 -5.56
C MET A 120 13.27 11.92 -6.45
N HIS A 121 13.00 11.65 -7.74
CA HIS A 121 14.02 11.14 -8.67
C HIS A 121 15.26 12.04 -8.75
N SER A 122 15.09 13.36 -8.71
CA SER A 122 16.21 14.32 -8.71
C SER A 122 17.09 14.27 -7.45
N ILE A 123 16.64 13.58 -6.39
CA ILE A 123 17.31 13.42 -5.10
C ILE A 123 17.97 12.02 -5.01
N GLY A 124 17.91 11.21 -6.08
CA GLY A 124 18.57 9.90 -6.13
C GLY A 124 17.70 8.72 -5.69
N TYR A 125 16.38 8.92 -5.54
CA TYR A 125 15.45 7.83 -5.27
C TYR A 125 15.19 7.02 -6.55
N SER A 126 15.24 5.70 -6.44
CA SER A 126 15.03 4.79 -7.57
C SER A 126 14.30 3.50 -7.16
N ILE A 127 13.67 2.84 -8.14
CA ILE A 127 13.09 1.49 -7.94
C ILE A 127 14.22 0.48 -8.17
N SER A 128 14.55 -0.29 -7.13
CA SER A 128 15.62 -1.29 -7.18
C SER A 128 15.16 -2.63 -7.75
N ASP A 129 13.99 -3.10 -7.32
CA ASP A 129 13.45 -4.41 -7.72
C ASP A 129 11.92 -4.41 -7.64
N VAL A 130 11.28 -5.25 -8.46
CA VAL A 130 9.83 -5.49 -8.46
C VAL A 130 9.57 -6.98 -8.53
N ARG A 131 8.94 -7.53 -7.49
CA ARG A 131 8.60 -8.95 -7.39
C ARG A 131 7.09 -9.12 -7.43
N ILE A 132 6.62 -10.07 -8.24
CA ILE A 132 5.20 -10.41 -8.36
C ILE A 132 5.04 -11.90 -8.04
N SER A 133 4.07 -12.20 -7.18
CA SER A 133 3.79 -13.56 -6.70
C SER A 133 2.28 -13.80 -6.58
N SER A 134 1.90 -14.97 -6.08
CA SER A 134 0.51 -15.28 -5.73
C SER A 134 0.49 -16.02 -4.39
N ASP A 135 -0.26 -15.47 -3.44
CA ASP A 135 -0.40 -16.04 -2.09
C ASP A 135 -1.78 -16.69 -1.96
N ALA A 136 -1.85 -17.88 -1.38
CA ALA A 136 -3.13 -18.52 -1.03
C ALA A 136 -3.72 -17.81 0.21
N LEU A 137 -4.94 -17.30 0.06
CA LEU A 137 -5.69 -16.63 1.13
C LEU A 137 -7.01 -17.37 1.38
N GLU A 138 -7.34 -17.59 2.64
CA GLU A 138 -8.65 -18.12 3.02
C GLU A 138 -9.72 -17.04 2.91
N SER A 139 -10.78 -17.34 2.17
CA SER A 139 -12.01 -16.56 2.15
C SER A 139 -12.76 -16.74 3.47
N LYS A 140 -13.69 -15.83 3.76
CA LYS A 140 -14.62 -15.95 4.91
C LYS A 140 -15.42 -17.26 4.88
N ASP A 141 -15.58 -17.86 3.71
CA ASP A 141 -16.29 -19.13 3.49
C ASP A 141 -15.39 -20.37 3.69
N GLY A 142 -14.18 -20.21 4.24
CA GLY A 142 -13.22 -21.30 4.47
C GLY A 142 -12.53 -21.85 3.20
N LYS A 143 -12.85 -21.29 2.02
CA LYS A 143 -12.22 -21.70 0.76
C LYS A 143 -10.92 -20.92 0.54
N THR A 144 -9.84 -21.62 0.20
CA THR A 144 -8.58 -21.02 -0.24
C THR A 144 -8.73 -20.44 -1.64
N ARG A 145 -8.24 -19.22 -1.84
CA ARG A 145 -8.17 -18.55 -3.15
C ARG A 145 -6.80 -17.91 -3.32
N ASN A 146 -6.24 -18.01 -4.51
CA ASN A 146 -4.99 -17.34 -4.83
C ASN A 146 -5.24 -15.84 -5.01
N VAL A 147 -4.38 -15.04 -4.41
CA VAL A 147 -4.41 -13.58 -4.50
C VAL A 147 -3.04 -13.12 -4.97
N SER A 148 -3.00 -12.40 -6.09
CA SER A 148 -1.77 -11.81 -6.60
C SER A 148 -1.16 -10.86 -5.58
N THR A 149 0.16 -10.87 -5.49
CA THR A 149 0.95 -10.01 -4.61
C THR A 149 2.04 -9.29 -5.40
N ILE A 150 2.38 -8.08 -4.96
CA ILE A 150 3.48 -7.29 -5.51
C ILE A 150 4.34 -6.76 -4.37
N GLU A 151 5.63 -6.74 -4.59
CA GLU A 151 6.63 -6.06 -3.76
C GLU A 151 7.46 -5.14 -4.65
N ILE A 152 7.61 -3.89 -4.25
CA ILE A 152 8.37 -2.86 -4.97
C ILE A 152 9.40 -2.31 -4.00
N ASP A 153 10.67 -2.47 -4.32
CA ASP A 153 11.75 -1.94 -3.49
C ASP A 153 12.15 -0.55 -4.00
N ILE A 154 12.06 0.44 -3.12
CA ILE A 154 12.56 1.80 -3.34
C ILE A 154 13.86 1.95 -2.56
N SER A 155 14.91 2.43 -3.23
CA SER A 155 16.17 2.78 -2.59
C SER A 155 16.52 4.25 -2.83
N HIS A 156 17.38 4.79 -1.97
CA HIS A 156 18.06 6.05 -2.20
C HIS A 156 19.57 5.83 -2.07
N ASN A 157 20.34 6.48 -2.94
CA ASN A 157 21.78 6.32 -3.07
C ASN A 157 22.53 7.58 -2.65
#